data_AF-A0A0G1NJF4-F1
#
_entry.id   AF-A0A0G1NJF4-F1
#
_cell.length_a   1.000
_cell.length_b   1.000
_cell.length_c   1.000
_cell.angle_alpha   90.00
_cell.angle_beta   90.00
_cell.angle_gamma   90.00
#
_symmetry.space_group_name_H-M   'P 1'
#
loop_
_entity.id
_entity.type
_entity.pdbx_description
1 polymer ?
#
loop_
_entity_poly.entity_id
_entity_poly.type
_entity_poly.pdbx_seq_one_letter_code
_entity_poly.pdbx_strand_id
1 'polypeptide(L)'
;VLPKNGVWLEIETSRTGVISVKIDRRRKLAITSLLRIFGLTTNDAILAAFKEVDTNSETSYIESTLARDPSSNYDEACLEVYKKMRPGEPLVLDNAKSLVHSMFFNPRRYSLGKVGRFKINQKLGSEIPNDNKHWLLFQEDLINIVTRIVGINNGSYESDDIDHLGNRRVKSVGELLQNQIRIGFLQLERNIKERMSLHPTGEKH
;
A
#
# COMPACT_ATOMS: atom_id res chain seq x y z
N VAL A 1 -2.97 -1.38 6.98
CA VAL A 1 -2.50 -2.64 6.35
C VAL A 1 -1.08 -2.92 6.78
N LEU A 2 -0.85 -4.08 7.38
CA LEU A 2 0.45 -4.54 7.86
C LEU A 2 0.87 -5.78 7.06
N PRO A 3 1.75 -5.65 6.04
CA PRO A 3 2.18 -6.80 5.26
C PRO A 3 3.21 -7.65 6.03
N LYS A 4 3.44 -8.88 5.56
CA LYS A 4 4.58 -9.71 6.02
C LYS A 4 5.91 -9.05 5.65
N ASN A 5 6.00 -8.49 4.44
CA ASN A 5 7.15 -7.76 3.93
C ASN A 5 6.68 -6.52 3.14
N GLY A 6 7.42 -5.41 3.25
CA GLY A 6 7.15 -4.19 2.48
C GLY A 6 6.57 -3.08 3.33
N VAL A 7 6.06 -2.05 2.66
CA VAL A 7 5.60 -0.80 3.29
C VAL A 7 4.30 -0.98 4.07
N TRP A 8 4.20 -0.29 5.20
CA TRP A 8 2.98 -0.26 6.02
C TRP A 8 2.07 0.86 5.55
N LEU A 9 0.76 0.61 5.53
CA LEU A 9 -0.25 1.61 5.23
C LEU A 9 -1.07 1.90 6.48
N GLU A 10 -1.00 3.13 6.97
CA GLU A 10 -1.83 3.61 8.07
C GLU A 10 -2.84 4.60 7.49
N ILE A 11 -4.13 4.32 7.61
CA ILE A 11 -5.20 5.16 7.06
C ILE A 11 -5.96 5.77 8.24
N GLU A 12 -6.24 7.07 8.15
CA GLU A 12 -6.93 7.83 9.19
C GLU A 12 -7.93 8.80 8.56
N THR A 13 -9.03 9.04 9.27
CA THR A 13 -10.02 10.05 8.88
C THR A 13 -9.87 11.26 9.79
N SER A 14 -9.77 12.45 9.21
CA SER A 14 -9.77 13.70 9.96
C SER A 14 -11.17 14.15 10.36
N ARG A 15 -11.27 15.08 11.32
CA ARG A 15 -12.57 15.68 11.71
C ARG A 15 -13.25 16.43 10.56
N THR A 16 -12.51 16.85 9.55
CA THR A 16 -13.04 17.53 8.36
C THR A 16 -13.44 16.54 7.25
N GLY A 17 -13.54 15.24 7.54
CA GLY A 17 -13.94 14.21 6.58
C GLY A 17 -12.84 13.75 5.61
N VAL A 18 -11.64 14.36 5.66
CA VAL A 18 -10.54 13.98 4.75
C VAL A 18 -9.92 12.66 5.22
N ILE A 19 -9.89 11.67 4.33
CA ILE A 19 -9.23 10.38 4.53
C ILE A 19 -7.79 10.48 4.02
N SER A 20 -6.84 10.23 4.91
CA SER A 20 -5.41 10.30 4.64
C SER A 20 -4.74 8.94 4.83
N VAL A 21 -3.67 8.70 4.10
CA VAL A 21 -2.79 7.55 4.25
C VAL A 21 -1.36 7.98 4.56
N LYS A 22 -0.70 7.24 5.47
CA LYS A 22 0.75 7.30 5.70
C LYS A 22 1.38 6.00 5.25
N ILE A 23 2.45 6.11 4.48
CA ILE A 23 3.30 4.99 4.04
C ILE A 23 4.50 4.95 4.99
N ASP A 24 4.73 3.84 5.69
CA ASP A 24 5.82 3.69 6.68
C ASP A 24 5.93 4.85 7.69
N ARG A 25 4.79 5.32 8.21
CA ARG A 25 4.70 6.43 9.18
C ARG A 25 5.29 7.76 8.67
N ARG A 26 5.43 7.92 7.36
CA ARG A 26 5.83 9.20 6.72
C ARG A 26 4.66 10.19 6.70
N ARG A 27 4.88 11.33 6.03
CA ARG A 27 3.89 12.41 5.92
C ARG A 27 2.59 11.92 5.27
N LYS A 28 1.47 12.52 5.69
CA LYS A 28 0.14 12.20 5.17
C LYS A 28 0.02 12.50 3.67
N LEU A 29 -0.71 11.64 2.99
CA LEU A 29 -1.16 11.74 1.61
C LEU A 29 -2.68 11.58 1.58
N ALA A 30 -3.36 12.17 0.60
CA ALA A 30 -4.76 11.84 0.36
C ALA A 30 -4.89 10.36 -0.02
N ILE A 31 -5.90 9.65 0.48
CA ILE A 31 -6.10 8.24 0.10
C ILE A 31 -6.39 8.08 -1.39
N THR A 32 -6.97 9.11 -2.02
CA THR A 32 -7.26 9.17 -3.45
C THR A 32 -6.01 9.10 -4.31
N SER A 33 -4.88 9.69 -3.89
CA SER A 33 -3.60 9.52 -4.61
C SER A 33 -3.16 8.05 -4.62
N LEU A 34 -3.38 7.33 -3.51
CA LEU A 34 -3.11 5.89 -3.47
C LEU A 34 -4.10 5.10 -4.34
N LEU A 35 -5.39 5.45 -4.35
CA LEU A 35 -6.39 4.83 -5.23
C LEU A 35 -6.03 4.98 -6.71
N ARG A 36 -5.50 6.13 -7.12
CA ARG A 36 -4.98 6.35 -8.48
C ARG A 36 -3.84 5.41 -8.83
N ILE A 37 -2.89 5.22 -7.91
CA ILE A 37 -1.76 4.29 -8.09
C ILE A 37 -2.24 2.86 -8.32
N PHE A 38 -3.35 2.47 -7.67
CA PHE A 38 -3.90 1.12 -7.77
C PHE A 38 -4.90 0.94 -8.93
N GLY A 39 -5.18 1.98 -9.72
CA GLY A 39 -5.95 1.85 -10.97
C GLY A 39 -7.21 2.72 -11.06
N LEU A 40 -7.64 3.40 -9.98
CA LEU A 40 -8.74 4.38 -10.04
C LEU A 40 -8.21 5.75 -10.45
N THR A 41 -7.86 5.91 -11.72
CA THR A 41 -7.06 7.05 -12.20
C THR A 41 -7.83 8.37 -12.23
N THR A 42 -9.15 8.36 -12.45
CA THR A 42 -9.98 9.57 -12.59
C THR A 42 -10.83 9.84 -11.36
N ASN A 43 -11.20 11.11 -11.15
CA ASN A 43 -12.09 11.51 -10.05
C ASN A 43 -13.44 10.82 -10.15
N ASP A 44 -14.01 10.74 -11.37
CA ASP A 44 -15.30 10.12 -11.60
C ASP A 44 -15.28 8.62 -11.28
N ALA A 45 -14.19 7.91 -11.61
CA ALA A 45 -14.04 6.50 -11.26
C ALA A 45 -13.94 6.30 -9.74
N ILE A 46 -13.22 7.19 -9.04
CA ILE A 46 -13.15 7.18 -7.58
C ILE A 46 -14.53 7.44 -6.97
N LEU A 47 -15.24 8.48 -7.40
CA LEU A 47 -16.57 8.82 -6.91
C LEU A 47 -17.56 7.68 -7.16
N ALA A 48 -17.55 7.10 -8.37
CA ALA A 48 -18.40 5.97 -8.72
C ALA A 48 -18.13 4.74 -7.83
N ALA A 49 -16.86 4.46 -7.52
CA ALA A 49 -16.48 3.31 -6.69
C ALA A 49 -17.00 3.40 -5.24
N PHE A 50 -17.28 4.59 -4.74
CA PHE A 50 -17.71 4.81 -3.34
C PHE A 50 -19.11 5.41 -3.19
N LYS A 51 -19.83 5.63 -4.30
CA LYS A 51 -21.15 6.28 -4.32
C LYS A 51 -22.19 5.61 -3.40
N GLU A 52 -22.13 4.29 -3.28
CA GLU A 52 -23.07 3.51 -2.47
C GLU A 52 -22.77 3.55 -0.96
N VAL A 53 -21.56 3.97 -0.59
CA VAL A 53 -21.03 3.88 0.79
C VAL A 53 -20.91 5.27 1.42
N ASP A 54 -20.52 6.27 0.64
CA ASP A 54 -20.41 7.67 1.08
C ASP A 54 -21.79 8.36 1.04
N THR A 55 -22.74 7.83 1.81
CA THR A 55 -24.15 8.28 1.83
C THR A 55 -24.47 9.24 2.97
N ASN A 56 -23.45 9.76 3.66
CA ASN A 56 -23.66 10.61 4.82
C ASN A 56 -24.17 12.00 4.39
N SER A 57 -25.28 12.44 4.98
CA SER A 57 -25.93 13.71 4.63
C SER A 57 -25.13 14.95 5.04
N GLU A 58 -24.22 14.83 6.01
CA GLU A 58 -23.47 15.97 6.56
C GLU A 58 -22.03 16.08 6.04
N THR A 59 -21.42 14.97 5.59
CA THR A 59 -20.02 14.97 5.18
C THR A 59 -19.78 13.93 4.09
N SER A 60 -19.43 14.36 2.89
CA SER A 60 -18.84 13.46 1.89
C SER A 60 -17.35 13.30 2.16
N TYR A 61 -16.94 12.09 2.54
CA TYR A 61 -15.54 11.78 2.82
C TYR A 61 -14.69 11.78 1.55
N ILE A 62 -15.23 11.24 0.46
CA ILE A 62 -14.48 11.08 -0.79
C ILE A 62 -14.32 12.42 -1.50
N GLU A 63 -15.37 13.24 -1.58
CA GLU A 63 -15.29 14.58 -2.18
C GLU A 63 -14.37 15.49 -1.38
N SER A 64 -14.49 15.49 -0.05
CA SER A 64 -13.60 16.26 0.83
C SER A 64 -12.14 15.85 0.65
N THR A 65 -11.89 14.56 0.42
CA THR A 65 -10.55 14.04 0.16
C THR A 65 -10.03 14.46 -1.21
N LEU A 66 -10.83 14.33 -2.27
CA LEU A 66 -10.47 14.77 -3.62
C LEU A 66 -10.15 16.26 -3.67
N ALA A 67 -10.92 17.09 -2.95
CA ALA A 67 -10.67 18.53 -2.86
C ALA A 67 -9.33 18.88 -2.19
N ARG A 68 -8.77 17.98 -1.37
CA ARG A 68 -7.47 18.13 -0.71
C ARG A 68 -6.34 17.36 -1.39
N ASP A 69 -6.66 16.56 -2.40
CA ASP A 69 -5.69 15.79 -3.17
C ASP A 69 -5.04 16.69 -4.24
N PRO A 70 -3.72 16.93 -4.17
CA PRO A 70 -3.03 17.69 -5.21
C PRO A 70 -2.83 16.89 -6.51
N SER A 71 -3.10 15.57 -6.52
CA SER A 71 -2.94 14.72 -7.69
C SER A 71 -4.26 14.46 -8.41
N SER A 72 -4.22 14.52 -9.74
CA SER A 72 -5.37 14.30 -10.64
C SER A 72 -5.23 13.06 -11.51
N ASN A 73 -4.03 12.48 -11.60
CA ASN A 73 -3.74 11.31 -12.43
C ASN A 73 -2.70 10.38 -11.76
N TYR A 74 -2.42 9.23 -12.38
CA TYR A 74 -1.47 8.24 -11.88
C TYR A 74 -0.04 8.81 -11.73
N ASP A 75 0.40 9.62 -12.68
CA ASP A 75 1.77 10.16 -12.73
C ASP A 75 2.00 11.17 -11.61
N GLU A 76 1.05 12.08 -11.39
CA GLU A 76 1.05 13.04 -10.28
C GLU A 76 0.95 12.35 -8.92
N ALA A 77 0.13 11.30 -8.81
CA ALA A 77 0.04 10.51 -7.58
C ALA A 77 1.38 9.82 -7.26
N CYS A 78 2.07 9.29 -8.27
CA CYS A 78 3.41 8.73 -8.11
C CYS A 78 4.40 9.81 -7.63
N LEU A 79 4.36 11.01 -8.21
CA LEU A 79 5.20 12.13 -7.80
C LEU A 79 4.92 12.57 -6.36
N GLU A 80 3.65 12.61 -5.94
CA GLU A 80 3.29 12.94 -4.55
C GLU A 80 3.80 11.91 -3.56
N VAL A 81 3.64 10.61 -3.86
CA VAL A 81 4.26 9.55 -3.04
C VAL A 81 5.77 9.74 -2.96
N TYR A 82 6.43 9.97 -4.10
CA TYR A 82 7.88 10.18 -4.14
C TYR A 82 8.32 11.36 -3.26
N LYS A 83 7.64 12.50 -3.37
CA LYS A 83 7.90 13.72 -2.61
C LYS A 83 7.80 13.51 -1.09
N LYS A 84 6.87 12.67 -0.61
CA LYS A 84 6.75 12.36 0.83
C LYS A 84 7.76 11.33 1.31
N MET A 85 8.11 10.36 0.47
CA MET A 85 9.06 9.30 0.82
C MET A 85 10.50 9.79 0.78
N ARG A 86 10.83 10.70 -0.14
CA ARG A 86 12.18 11.23 -0.36
C ARG A 86 12.18 12.77 -0.40
N PRO A 87 11.99 13.42 0.75
CA PRO A 87 12.00 14.88 0.80
C PRO A 87 13.40 15.42 0.44
N GLY A 88 13.47 16.30 -0.56
CA GLY A 88 14.71 16.96 -0.98
C GLY A 88 15.39 16.36 -2.21
N GLU A 89 14.95 15.20 -2.70
CA GLU A 89 15.40 14.67 -4.00
C GLU A 89 14.65 15.34 -5.16
N PRO A 90 15.29 15.52 -6.33
CA PRO A 90 14.63 16.02 -7.53
C PRO A 90 13.43 15.14 -7.94
N LEU A 91 12.33 15.78 -8.31
CA LEU A 91 11.11 15.10 -8.76
C LEU A 91 11.26 14.67 -10.22
N VAL A 92 11.70 13.44 -10.42
CA VAL A 92 11.77 12.79 -11.73
C VAL A 92 10.68 11.71 -11.81
N LEU A 93 9.83 11.79 -12.83
CA LEU A 93 8.67 10.91 -12.99
C LEU A 93 9.04 9.43 -13.04
N ASP A 94 10.09 9.07 -13.77
CA ASP A 94 10.54 7.68 -13.89
C ASP A 94 11.01 7.11 -12.55
N ASN A 95 11.71 7.92 -11.76
CA ASN A 95 12.12 7.53 -10.40
C ASN A 95 10.91 7.36 -9.49
N ALA A 96 9.90 8.21 -9.63
CA ALA A 96 8.65 8.11 -8.90
C ALA A 96 7.88 6.83 -9.22
N LYS A 97 7.68 6.53 -10.51
CA LYS A 97 7.04 5.30 -10.98
C LYS A 97 7.80 4.07 -10.52
N SER A 98 9.13 4.07 -10.65
CA SER A 98 9.99 2.97 -10.20
C SER A 98 9.90 2.74 -8.69
N LEU A 99 9.88 3.81 -7.89
CA LEU A 99 9.71 3.73 -6.44
C LEU A 99 8.37 3.08 -6.07
N VAL A 100 7.27 3.58 -6.64
CA VAL A 100 5.91 3.08 -6.38
C VAL A 100 5.79 1.61 -6.79
N HIS A 101 6.28 1.25 -7.97
CA HIS A 101 6.31 -0.14 -8.44
C HIS A 101 7.09 -1.04 -7.47
N SER A 102 8.23 -0.57 -6.98
CA SER A 102 9.03 -1.32 -6.00
C SER A 102 8.34 -1.49 -4.65
N MET A 103 7.49 -0.54 -4.24
CA MET A 103 6.79 -0.52 -2.95
C MET A 103 5.58 -1.45 -2.91
N PHE A 104 4.77 -1.46 -3.96
CA PHE A 104 3.46 -2.13 -3.94
C PHE A 104 3.35 -3.30 -4.91
N PHE A 105 4.01 -3.22 -6.06
CA PHE A 105 3.79 -4.15 -7.18
C PHE A 105 4.93 -5.15 -7.39
N ASN A 106 5.98 -5.10 -6.57
CA ASN A 106 7.11 -6.03 -6.65
C ASN A 106 6.98 -7.17 -5.61
N PRO A 107 6.69 -8.43 -6.02
CA PRO A 107 6.52 -9.57 -5.11
C PRO A 107 7.75 -9.90 -4.26
N ARG A 108 8.94 -9.46 -4.66
CA ARG A 108 10.16 -9.65 -3.87
C ARG A 108 10.22 -8.70 -2.66
N ARG A 109 9.64 -7.50 -2.80
CA ARG A 109 9.69 -6.42 -1.81
C ARG A 109 8.42 -6.33 -0.97
N TYR A 110 7.26 -6.54 -1.59
CA TYR A 110 5.96 -6.49 -0.94
C TYR A 110 5.29 -7.87 -0.91
N SER A 111 4.75 -8.24 0.25
CA SER A 111 3.94 -9.44 0.38
C SER A 111 3.11 -9.40 1.67
N LEU A 112 1.81 -9.58 1.56
CA LEU A 112 0.91 -9.88 2.68
C LEU A 112 1.24 -11.25 3.31
N GLY A 113 1.70 -12.20 2.48
CA GLY A 113 1.94 -13.58 2.86
C GLY A 113 0.65 -14.34 3.18
N LYS A 114 0.78 -15.65 3.42
CA LYS A 114 -0.35 -16.56 3.69
C LYS A 114 -1.32 -16.03 4.77
N VAL A 115 -0.78 -15.55 5.88
CA VAL A 115 -1.59 -15.07 7.02
C VAL A 115 -2.18 -13.70 6.73
N GLY A 116 -1.42 -12.78 6.13
CA GLY A 116 -1.92 -11.43 5.83
C GLY A 116 -3.05 -11.45 4.81
N ARG A 117 -2.92 -12.24 3.74
CA ARG A 117 -3.97 -12.43 2.73
C ARG A 117 -5.21 -13.07 3.34
N PHE A 118 -5.06 -14.13 4.14
CA PHE A 118 -6.17 -14.74 4.88
C PHE A 118 -6.92 -13.73 5.77
N LYS A 119 -6.19 -12.92 6.55
CA LYS A 119 -6.78 -11.92 7.44
C LYS A 119 -7.50 -10.79 6.70
N ILE A 120 -6.91 -10.29 5.61
CA ILE A 120 -7.55 -9.28 4.76
C ILE A 120 -8.86 -9.83 4.19
N ASN A 121 -8.81 -11.03 3.59
CA ASN A 121 -10.00 -11.66 3.02
C ASN A 121 -11.10 -11.86 4.06
N GLN A 122 -10.74 -12.39 5.23
CA GLN A 122 -11.69 -12.58 6.34
C GLN A 122 -12.33 -11.27 6.78
N LYS A 123 -11.53 -10.19 6.89
CA LYS A 123 -12.02 -8.91 7.39
C LYS A 123 -12.81 -8.10 6.36
N LEU A 124 -12.47 -8.23 5.08
CA LEU A 124 -13.12 -7.51 3.98
C LEU A 124 -14.22 -8.34 3.29
N GLY A 125 -14.37 -9.62 3.63
CA GLY A 125 -15.29 -10.53 2.93
C GLY A 125 -14.86 -10.82 1.49
N SER A 126 -13.56 -10.75 1.17
CA SER A 126 -13.05 -10.95 -0.20
C SER A 126 -12.69 -12.41 -0.47
N GLU A 127 -13.03 -12.90 -1.66
CA GLU A 127 -12.79 -14.31 -2.06
C GLU A 127 -11.48 -14.51 -2.85
N ILE A 128 -10.55 -13.56 -2.77
CA ILE A 128 -9.26 -13.62 -3.50
C ILE A 128 -8.49 -14.88 -3.05
N PRO A 129 -7.99 -15.73 -3.97
CA PRO A 129 -7.23 -16.93 -3.60
C PRO A 129 -6.03 -16.63 -2.70
N ASN A 130 -5.75 -17.51 -1.74
CA ASN A 130 -4.59 -17.35 -0.85
C ASN A 130 -3.39 -18.17 -1.33
N ASP A 131 -2.80 -17.74 -2.43
CA ASP A 131 -1.57 -18.31 -2.99
C ASP A 131 -0.48 -17.23 -3.17
N ASN A 132 0.73 -17.67 -3.55
CA ASN A 132 1.88 -16.78 -3.71
C ASN A 132 1.67 -15.66 -4.75
N LYS A 133 0.80 -15.87 -5.76
CA LYS A 133 0.53 -14.87 -6.81
C LYS A 133 -0.35 -13.75 -6.29
N HIS A 134 -1.22 -14.05 -5.33
CA HIS A 134 -2.19 -13.12 -4.76
C HIS A 134 -1.75 -12.51 -3.42
N TRP A 135 -0.48 -12.66 -3.04
CA TRP A 135 0.05 -12.04 -1.82
C TRP A 135 0.44 -10.56 -1.98
N LEU A 136 0.28 -9.96 -3.16
CA LEU A 136 0.33 -8.50 -3.32
C LEU A 136 -0.98 -7.87 -2.86
N LEU A 137 -0.97 -6.55 -2.60
CA LEU A 137 -2.21 -5.80 -2.38
C LEU A 137 -2.84 -5.46 -3.74
N PHE A 138 -4.14 -5.66 -3.90
CA PHE A 138 -4.87 -5.35 -5.13
C PHE A 138 -5.75 -4.10 -4.99
N GLN A 139 -6.23 -3.60 -6.12
CA GLN A 139 -7.16 -2.48 -6.19
C GLN A 139 -8.44 -2.76 -5.38
N GLU A 140 -8.99 -3.96 -5.54
CA GLU A 140 -10.18 -4.44 -4.83
C GLU A 140 -9.99 -4.42 -3.31
N ASP A 141 -8.82 -4.83 -2.82
CA ASP A 141 -8.49 -4.76 -1.39
C ASP A 141 -8.56 -3.31 -0.89
N LEU A 142 -7.98 -2.38 -1.64
CA LEU A 142 -7.93 -0.97 -1.25
C LEU A 142 -9.32 -0.33 -1.26
N ILE A 143 -10.16 -0.65 -2.26
CA ILE A 143 -11.56 -0.20 -2.33
C ILE A 143 -12.33 -0.74 -1.12
N ASN A 144 -12.21 -2.03 -0.80
CA ASN A 144 -12.91 -2.62 0.33
C ASN A 144 -12.42 -2.06 1.68
N ILE A 145 -11.13 -1.75 1.82
CA ILE A 145 -10.58 -1.09 3.01
C ILE A 145 -11.20 0.31 3.18
N VAL A 146 -11.20 1.13 2.13
CA VAL A 146 -11.75 2.50 2.19
C VAL A 146 -13.25 2.46 2.42
N THR A 147 -13.97 1.57 1.76
CA THR A 147 -15.40 1.31 1.98
C THR A 147 -15.69 1.00 3.44
N ARG A 148 -14.91 0.10 4.05
CA ARG A 148 -15.09 -0.23 5.46
C ARG A 148 -14.76 0.94 6.38
N ILE A 149 -13.76 1.76 6.08
CA ILE A 149 -13.43 2.97 6.86
C ILE A 149 -14.57 3.98 6.81
N VAL A 150 -15.14 4.24 5.62
CA VAL A 150 -16.31 5.12 5.48
C VAL A 150 -17.50 4.56 6.26
N GLY A 151 -17.75 3.25 6.18
CA GLY A 151 -18.80 2.60 6.97
C GLY A 151 -18.58 2.70 8.49
N ILE A 152 -17.34 2.59 8.98
CA ILE A 152 -17.02 2.81 10.41
C ILE A 152 -17.32 4.26 10.79
N ASN A 153 -16.91 5.24 9.98
CA ASN A 153 -17.17 6.66 10.25
C ASN A 153 -18.68 6.98 10.23
N ASN A 154 -19.46 6.26 9.42
CA ASN A 154 -20.92 6.36 9.38
C ASN A 154 -21.62 5.58 10.50
N GLY A 155 -20.87 4.87 11.36
CA GLY A 155 -21.42 4.07 12.45
C GLY A 155 -22.01 2.72 12.03
N SER A 156 -21.84 2.30 10.78
CA SER A 156 -22.34 1.02 10.25
C SER A 156 -21.50 -0.19 10.67
N TYR A 157 -20.25 0.04 11.10
CA TYR A 157 -19.33 -1.00 11.55
C TYR A 157 -18.66 -0.62 12.87
N GLU A 158 -18.43 -1.61 13.72
CA GLU A 158 -17.63 -1.43 14.94
C GLU A 158 -16.13 -1.37 14.64
N SER A 159 -15.40 -0.63 15.49
CA SER A 159 -13.95 -0.63 15.47
C SER A 159 -13.41 -1.97 15.97
N ASP A 160 -12.33 -2.44 15.37
CA ASP A 160 -11.64 -3.63 15.84
C ASP A 160 -11.02 -3.41 17.23
N ASP A 161 -11.12 -4.43 18.07
CA ASP A 161 -10.34 -4.53 19.29
C ASP A 161 -8.90 -4.98 18.98
N ILE A 162 -7.94 -4.12 19.33
CA ILE A 162 -6.51 -4.34 19.12
C ILE A 162 -5.99 -5.45 20.05
N ASP A 163 -6.60 -5.63 21.21
CA ASP A 163 -6.13 -6.60 22.21
C ASP A 163 -6.66 -8.01 22.00
N HIS A 164 -7.57 -8.20 21.04
CA HIS A 164 -8.05 -9.51 20.66
C HIS A 164 -6.89 -10.42 20.25
N LEU A 165 -6.71 -11.56 20.94
CA LEU A 165 -5.60 -12.49 20.71
C LEU A 165 -5.56 -13.02 19.27
N GLY A 166 -6.70 -13.08 18.58
CA GLY A 166 -6.75 -13.42 17.15
C GLY A 166 -5.99 -12.44 16.24
N ASN A 167 -5.69 -11.23 16.71
CA ASN A 167 -4.88 -10.21 16.03
C ASN A 167 -3.41 -10.24 16.46
N ARG A 168 -3.06 -11.05 17.47
CA ARG A 168 -1.68 -11.30 17.89
C ARG A 168 -1.15 -12.59 17.25
N ARG A 169 0.09 -12.56 16.76
CA ARG A 169 0.75 -13.73 16.17
C ARG A 169 2.09 -13.97 16.83
N VAL A 170 2.30 -15.20 17.30
CA VAL A 170 3.61 -15.66 17.77
C VAL A 170 4.48 -16.01 16.57
N LYS A 171 5.72 -15.54 16.58
CA LYS A 171 6.74 -15.88 15.57
C LYS A 171 7.67 -16.94 16.16
N SER A 172 7.85 -18.06 15.47
CA SER A 172 8.78 -19.12 15.87
C SER A 172 10.22 -18.76 15.50
N VAL A 173 11.20 -19.37 16.18
CA VAL A 173 12.64 -19.15 15.91
C VAL A 173 12.98 -19.42 14.44
N GLY A 174 12.43 -20.49 13.84
CA GLY A 174 12.63 -20.79 12.42
C GLY A 174 12.13 -19.71 11.47
N GLU A 175 11.02 -19.03 11.79
CA GLU A 175 10.50 -17.91 11.00
C GLU A 175 11.43 -16.70 11.08
N LEU A 176 11.94 -16.39 12.28
CA LEU A 176 12.88 -15.30 12.49
C LEU A 176 14.18 -15.53 11.72
N LEU A 177 14.72 -16.76 11.82
CA LEU A 177 15.94 -17.16 11.13
C LEU A 177 15.75 -17.16 9.60
N GLN A 178 14.62 -17.66 9.08
CA GLN A 178 14.30 -17.62 7.66
C GLN A 178 14.25 -16.18 7.13
N ASN A 179 13.65 -15.25 7.89
CA ASN A 179 13.62 -13.84 7.51
C ASN A 179 15.03 -13.24 7.47
N GLN A 180 15.90 -13.57 8.43
CA GLN A 180 17.26 -13.06 8.47
C GLN A 180 18.13 -13.58 7.31
N ILE A 181 18.02 -14.87 7.00
CA ILE A 181 18.68 -15.48 5.85
C ILE A 181 18.19 -14.84 4.54
N ARG A 182 16.88 -14.60 4.40
CA ARG A 182 16.32 -13.92 3.22
C ARG A 182 16.95 -12.54 3.02
N ILE A 183 17.07 -11.74 4.08
CA ILE A 183 17.69 -10.41 4.02
C ILE A 183 19.16 -10.55 3.58
N GLY A 184 19.90 -11.50 4.14
CA GLY A 184 21.28 -11.79 3.76
C GLY A 184 21.42 -12.17 2.27
N PHE A 185 20.56 -13.05 1.76
CA PHE A 185 20.58 -13.42 0.34
C PHE A 185 20.23 -12.26 -0.59
N LEU A 186 19.30 -11.37 -0.20
CA LEU A 186 19.01 -10.17 -0.98
C LEU A 186 20.21 -9.22 -1.06
N GLN A 187 20.98 -9.09 0.02
CA GLN A 187 22.22 -8.30 0.03
C GLN A 187 23.33 -8.96 -0.81
N LEU A 188 23.49 -10.27 -0.71
CA LEU A 188 24.44 -11.03 -1.53
C LEU A 188 24.11 -10.93 -3.02
N GLU A 189 22.84 -11.10 -3.41
CA GLU A 189 22.38 -10.94 -4.80
C GLU A 189 22.74 -9.55 -5.34
N ARG A 190 22.51 -8.50 -4.54
CA ARG A 190 22.85 -7.13 -4.91
C ARG A 190 24.35 -6.95 -5.13
N ASN A 191 25.17 -7.42 -4.19
CA ASN A 191 26.63 -7.33 -4.27
C ASN A 191 27.19 -8.09 -5.50
N ILE A 192 26.63 -9.27 -5.80
CA ILE A 192 27.02 -10.05 -6.97
C ILE A 192 26.69 -9.28 -8.25
N LYS A 193 25.48 -8.71 -8.36
CA LYS A 193 25.07 -7.90 -9.52
C LYS A 193 25.95 -6.67 -9.72
N GLU A 194 26.24 -5.93 -8.64
CA GLU A 194 27.13 -4.77 -8.68
C GLU A 194 28.53 -5.16 -9.16
N ARG A 195 29.09 -6.29 -8.68
CA ARG A 195 30.39 -6.80 -9.15
C ARG A 195 30.34 -7.24 -10.61
N MET A 196 29.27 -7.91 -11.05
CA MET A 196 29.12 -8.34 -12.45
C MET A 196 29.03 -7.14 -13.42
N SER A 197 28.43 -6.02 -13.00
CA SER A 197 28.39 -4.81 -13.84
C SER A 197 29.73 -4.04 -13.89
N LEU A 198 30.59 -4.21 -12.89
CA LEU A 198 31.89 -3.54 -12.81
C LEU A 198 33.00 -4.27 -13.57
N HIS A 199 32.80 -5.55 -13.93
CA HIS A 199 33.72 -6.25 -14.81
C HIS A 199 33.24 -6.01 -16.25
N PRO A 200 33.88 -5.11 -17.03
CA PRO A 200 33.66 -5.13 -18.46
C PRO A 200 34.06 -6.54 -18.91
N THR A 201 33.23 -7.13 -19.76
CA THR A 201 33.55 -8.39 -20.43
C THR A 201 34.72 -8.07 -21.38
N GLY A 202 35.93 -8.06 -20.82
CA GLY A 202 37.17 -7.86 -21.54
C GLY A 202 37.36 -9.03 -22.49
N GLU A 203 37.36 -8.68 -23.77
CA GLU A 203 38.11 -9.29 -24.87
C GLU A 203 38.34 -10.80 -24.75
N LYS A 204 37.53 -11.57 -25.49
CA LYS A 204 38.00 -12.84 -26.01
C LYS A 204 38.66 -12.57 -27.37
N HIS A 205 39.99 -12.55 -27.36
CA HIS A 205 40.82 -12.86 -28.53
C HIS A 205 40.56 -14.29 -29.02
#